data_AF-Q470M9-F1
#
_entry.id   AF-Q470M9-F1
#
_cell.length_a   1.000
_cell.length_b   1.000
_cell.length_c   1.000
_cell.angle_alpha   90.00
_cell.angle_beta   90.00
_cell.angle_gamma   90.00
#
_symmetry.space_group_name_H-M   'P 1'
#
loop_
_entity.id
_entity.type
_entity.pdbx_description
1 polymer ?
#
loop_
_entity_poly.entity_id
_entity_poly.type
_entity_poly.pdbx_seq_one_letter_code
_entity_poly.pdbx_strand_id
1 'polypeptide(L)'
;MDDDAMENSLHGMLHDGSLYYRAPAHLSARVLAALPREPRPRATRLARFTWPTLSSGSALAWAGGGLAGVAASALLFGALIFVRPPPPDALGQEILASHVRALLSQHPIDVVSTDQHTVKPWFNGRLDYAPPVIDLEADGFPLAGGRVDYVDRRTVGVLIYRYQKHPIDLYIVPAKNGETVAASYSTDGYAVARWHQHGMNFWAITDAEPAHLQAFVQALQATQRMRE
;
A
#
# COMPACT_ATOMS: atom_id res chain seq x y z
N MET A 1 14.61 49.95 14.14
CA MET A 1 13.15 49.88 14.29
C MET A 1 12.62 50.21 12.91
N ASP A 2 12.07 49.18 12.24
CA ASP A 2 11.22 49.23 11.02
C ASP A 2 11.41 48.05 10.04
N ASP A 3 11.99 46.91 10.47
CA ASP A 3 11.95 45.67 9.65
C ASP A 3 10.58 44.97 9.73
N ASP A 4 9.95 44.94 10.92
CA ASP A 4 8.63 44.32 11.13
C ASP A 4 7.49 45.04 10.37
N ALA A 5 7.66 46.33 10.09
CA ALA A 5 6.71 47.13 9.32
C ALA A 5 6.76 46.80 7.82
N MET A 6 7.94 46.45 7.31
CA MET A 6 8.16 46.09 5.91
C MET A 6 7.69 44.66 5.61
N GLU A 7 7.92 43.71 6.51
CA GLU A 7 7.42 42.33 6.36
C GLU A 7 5.88 42.27 6.38
N ASN A 8 5.23 43.04 7.25
CA ASN A 8 3.77 43.12 7.29
C ASN A 8 3.18 43.80 6.02
N SER A 9 3.87 44.77 5.43
CA SER A 9 3.40 45.40 4.18
C SER A 9 3.55 44.48 2.97
N LEU A 10 4.62 43.67 2.92
CA LEU A 10 4.84 42.64 1.90
C LEU A 10 3.80 41.51 1.99
N HIS A 11 3.49 41.06 3.20
CA HIS A 11 2.44 40.05 3.43
C HIS A 11 1.05 40.54 3.00
N GLY A 12 0.74 41.83 3.21
CA GLY A 12 -0.50 42.45 2.74
C GLY A 12 -0.61 42.51 1.22
N MET A 13 0.49 42.85 0.52
CA MET A 13 0.52 42.95 -0.95
C MET A 13 0.40 41.60 -1.67
N LEU A 14 0.77 40.50 -1.03
CA LEU A 14 0.60 39.15 -1.59
C LEU A 14 -0.84 38.65 -1.51
N HIS A 15 -1.62 39.11 -0.51
CA HIS A 15 -3.00 38.67 -0.30
C HIS A 15 -4.05 39.47 -1.09
N ASP A 16 -3.77 40.73 -1.46
CA ASP A 16 -4.74 41.61 -2.14
C ASP A 16 -4.78 41.43 -3.67
N GLY A 17 -3.99 40.49 -4.22
CA GLY A 17 -3.95 40.25 -5.65
C GLY A 17 -3.43 41.44 -6.48
N SER A 18 -2.88 42.48 -5.84
CA SER A 18 -2.29 43.65 -6.51
C SER A 18 -1.03 43.33 -7.32
N LEU A 19 -0.48 42.13 -7.14
CA LEU A 19 0.63 41.58 -7.94
C LEU A 19 0.16 40.83 -9.19
N TYR A 20 -1.16 40.75 -9.43
CA TYR A 20 -1.71 40.11 -10.62
C TYR A 20 -1.64 41.07 -11.81
N TYR A 21 -0.63 40.88 -12.66
CA TYR A 21 -0.52 41.63 -13.91
C TYR A 21 -1.54 41.10 -14.93
N ARG A 22 -2.54 41.91 -15.27
CA ARG A 22 -3.53 41.56 -16.28
C ARG A 22 -2.86 41.49 -17.65
N ALA A 23 -2.86 40.29 -18.25
CA ALA A 23 -2.25 40.07 -19.56
C ALA A 23 -2.82 41.06 -20.61
N PRO A 24 -1.97 41.80 -21.34
CA PRO A 24 -2.42 42.74 -22.37
C PRO A 24 -3.20 42.02 -23.48
N ALA A 25 -4.24 42.66 -24.01
CA ALA A 25 -5.14 42.05 -25.02
C ALA A 25 -4.42 41.61 -26.32
N HIS A 26 -3.24 42.14 -26.60
CA HIS A 26 -2.43 41.76 -27.77
C HIS A 26 -1.55 40.52 -27.53
N LEU A 27 -1.37 40.10 -26.28
CA LEU A 27 -0.55 38.93 -25.92
C LEU A 27 -1.26 37.63 -26.31
N SER A 28 -2.57 37.54 -26.06
CA SER A 28 -3.39 36.39 -26.49
C SER A 28 -3.39 36.23 -28.02
N ALA A 29 -3.47 37.34 -28.75
CA ALA A 29 -3.40 37.35 -30.21
C ALA A 29 -2.05 36.84 -30.73
N ARG A 30 -0.94 37.19 -30.07
CA ARG A 30 0.41 36.70 -30.42
C ARG A 30 0.61 35.22 -30.07
N VAL A 31 0.09 34.76 -28.93
CA VAL A 31 0.16 33.34 -28.54
C VAL A 31 -0.62 32.48 -29.52
N LEU A 32 -1.85 32.88 -29.89
CA LEU A 32 -2.64 32.17 -30.89
C LEU A 32 -2.01 32.21 -32.29
N ALA A 33 -1.33 33.28 -32.65
CA ALA A 33 -0.59 33.38 -33.91
C ALA A 33 0.71 32.56 -33.92
N ALA A 34 1.29 32.28 -32.75
CA ALA A 34 2.53 31.51 -32.59
C ALA A 34 2.28 29.99 -32.41
N LEU A 35 1.03 29.55 -32.26
CA LEU A 35 0.70 28.13 -32.24
C LEU A 35 1.03 27.52 -33.62
N PRO A 36 1.84 26.45 -33.68
CA PRO A 36 2.11 25.75 -34.92
C PRO A 36 0.78 25.24 -35.49
N ARG A 37 0.46 25.64 -36.73
CA ARG A 37 -0.63 24.99 -37.46
C ARG A 37 -0.18 23.57 -37.75
N GLU A 38 -0.76 22.59 -37.05
CA GLU A 38 -0.50 21.19 -37.35
C GLU A 38 -0.82 20.91 -38.83
N PRO A 39 0.11 20.30 -39.58
CA PRO A 39 -0.16 19.88 -40.93
C PRO A 39 -1.23 18.78 -40.89
N ARG A 40 -2.33 19.04 -41.62
CA ARG A 40 -3.41 18.08 -41.85
C ARG A 40 -2.80 16.74 -42.29
N PRO A 41 -2.95 15.64 -41.54
CA PRO A 41 -2.36 14.37 -41.93
C PRO A 41 -2.97 13.94 -43.27
N ARG A 42 -2.09 13.79 -44.26
CA ARG A 42 -2.42 13.24 -45.58
C ARG A 42 -2.82 11.78 -45.34
N ALA A 43 -4.11 11.50 -45.45
CA ALA A 43 -4.69 10.20 -45.11
C ALA A 43 -3.98 9.05 -45.83
N THR A 44 -3.13 8.34 -45.09
CA THR A 44 -2.66 7.00 -45.46
C THR A 44 -3.84 6.06 -45.29
N ARG A 45 -4.14 5.35 -46.37
CA ARG A 45 -5.27 4.43 -46.51
C ARG A 45 -5.08 3.25 -45.54
N LEU A 46 -5.61 3.33 -44.33
CA LEU A 46 -5.71 2.20 -43.40
C LEU A 46 -7.16 1.80 -43.23
N ALA A 47 -7.35 0.49 -43.17
CA ALA A 47 -8.61 -0.22 -43.32
C ALA A 47 -9.71 0.31 -42.39
N ARG A 48 -10.87 0.59 -42.99
CA ARG A 48 -12.06 1.09 -42.30
C ARG A 48 -12.65 -0.03 -41.46
N PHE A 49 -12.43 0.00 -40.15
CA PHE A 49 -13.28 -0.71 -39.20
C PHE A 49 -14.57 0.10 -39.05
N THR A 50 -15.62 -0.31 -39.78
CA THR A 50 -16.91 0.37 -39.81
C THR A 50 -17.71 0.00 -38.57
N TRP A 51 -17.75 0.89 -37.58
CA TRP A 51 -18.81 0.89 -36.58
C TRP A 51 -20.08 1.41 -37.23
N PRO A 52 -21.25 0.77 -37.03
CA PRO A 52 -22.49 1.26 -37.59
C PRO A 52 -22.87 2.57 -36.89
N THR A 53 -22.70 3.68 -37.59
CA THR A 53 -23.21 4.97 -37.15
C THR A 53 -24.69 5.05 -37.51
N LEU A 54 -25.56 4.95 -36.50
CA LEU A 54 -26.95 5.38 -36.61
C LEU A 54 -26.96 6.90 -36.80
N SER A 55 -27.26 7.31 -38.02
CA SER A 55 -27.52 8.69 -38.40
C SER A 55 -28.89 9.12 -37.86
N SER A 56 -28.91 9.94 -36.81
CA SER A 56 -30.08 10.72 -36.46
C SER A 56 -29.67 12.10 -35.91
N GLY A 57 -30.18 13.13 -36.59
CA GLY A 57 -30.45 14.48 -36.09
C GLY A 57 -29.46 15.12 -35.12
N SER A 58 -28.62 16.01 -35.63
CA SER A 58 -27.63 16.85 -34.94
C SER A 58 -28.20 17.92 -33.98
N ALA A 59 -29.39 17.71 -33.41
CA ALA A 59 -29.97 18.58 -32.37
C ALA A 59 -30.24 17.85 -31.04
N LEU A 60 -30.30 16.50 -31.03
CA LEU A 60 -30.53 15.71 -29.81
C LEU A 60 -29.24 15.12 -29.20
N ALA A 61 -28.10 15.24 -29.89
CA ALA A 61 -26.81 14.73 -29.42
C ALA A 61 -26.32 15.40 -28.12
N TRP A 62 -26.70 16.66 -27.87
CA TRP A 62 -26.32 17.36 -26.64
C TRP A 62 -27.17 16.96 -25.42
N ALA A 63 -28.40 16.46 -25.63
CA ALA A 63 -29.24 15.94 -24.56
C ALA A 63 -28.85 14.49 -24.18
N GLY A 64 -28.40 13.68 -25.14
CA GLY A 64 -27.96 12.30 -24.92
C GLY A 64 -26.55 12.16 -24.32
N GLY A 65 -25.64 13.09 -24.65
CA GLY A 65 -24.25 13.05 -24.16
C GLY A 65 -24.11 13.26 -22.66
N GLY A 66 -24.96 14.11 -22.07
CA GLY A 66 -25.00 14.32 -20.61
C GLY A 66 -25.47 13.08 -19.85
N LEU A 67 -26.51 12.40 -20.33
CA LEU A 67 -27.02 11.17 -19.70
C LEU A 67 -26.05 9.99 -19.86
N ALA A 68 -25.45 9.85 -21.04
CA ALA A 68 -24.43 8.82 -21.30
C ALA A 68 -23.15 9.06 -20.50
N GLY A 69 -22.71 10.32 -20.35
CA GLY A 69 -21.56 10.70 -19.53
C GLY A 69 -21.80 10.48 -18.03
N VAL A 70 -22.99 10.82 -17.53
CA VAL A 70 -23.40 10.55 -16.15
C VAL A 70 -23.50 9.05 -15.89
N ALA A 71 -24.08 8.28 -16.81
CA ALA A 71 -24.15 6.81 -16.70
C ALA A 71 -22.75 6.17 -16.72
N ALA A 72 -21.86 6.60 -17.61
CA ALA A 72 -20.47 6.11 -17.66
C ALA A 72 -19.69 6.50 -16.41
N SER A 73 -19.87 7.72 -15.90
CA SER A 73 -19.24 8.17 -14.64
C SER A 73 -19.80 7.42 -13.44
N ALA A 74 -21.11 7.14 -13.39
CA ALA A 74 -21.73 6.34 -12.34
C ALA A 74 -21.32 4.87 -12.40
N LEU A 75 -21.09 4.31 -13.59
CA LEU A 75 -20.56 2.96 -13.76
C LEU A 75 -19.08 2.87 -13.37
N LEU A 76 -18.27 3.86 -13.74
CA LEU A 76 -16.86 3.95 -13.32
C LEU A 76 -16.75 4.18 -11.81
N PHE A 77 -17.55 5.09 -11.26
CA PHE A 77 -17.61 5.36 -9.83
C PHE A 77 -18.16 4.17 -9.04
N GLY A 78 -19.19 3.49 -9.57
CA GLY A 78 -19.72 2.24 -9.04
C GLY A 78 -18.65 1.15 -9.05
N ALA A 79 -17.95 0.96 -10.17
CA ALA A 79 -16.84 0.01 -10.28
C ALA A 79 -15.73 0.32 -9.26
N LEU A 80 -15.38 1.59 -9.06
CA LEU A 80 -14.41 2.02 -8.04
C LEU A 80 -14.88 1.74 -6.60
N ILE A 81 -16.18 1.84 -6.30
CA ILE A 81 -16.73 1.48 -4.98
C ILE A 81 -16.77 -0.04 -4.77
N PHE A 82 -16.98 -0.83 -5.83
CA PHE A 82 -17.00 -2.29 -5.76
C PHE A 82 -15.61 -2.94 -5.75
N VAL A 83 -14.55 -2.22 -6.14
CA VAL A 83 -13.15 -2.62 -5.91
C VAL A 83 -12.73 -2.24 -4.48
N ARG A 84 -13.49 -2.70 -3.49
CA ARG A 84 -12.96 -2.78 -2.11
C ARG A 84 -12.17 -4.08 -2.01
N PRO A 85 -10.91 -4.05 -1.55
CA PRO A 85 -10.23 -5.29 -1.20
C PRO A 85 -11.12 -6.05 -0.19
N PRO A 86 -11.27 -7.37 -0.33
CA PRO A 86 -12.07 -8.15 0.60
C PRO A 86 -11.58 -7.88 2.02
N PRO A 87 -12.50 -7.75 2.99
CA PRO A 87 -12.12 -7.53 4.38
C PRO A 87 -11.15 -8.64 4.81
N PRO A 88 -10.17 -8.33 5.67
CA PRO A 88 -9.30 -9.34 6.24
C PRO A 88 -10.16 -10.46 6.84
N ASP A 89 -9.77 -11.71 6.61
CA ASP A 89 -10.46 -12.85 7.20
C ASP A 89 -10.43 -12.76 8.73
N ALA A 90 -11.32 -13.50 9.40
CA ALA A 90 -11.46 -13.44 10.86
C ALA A 90 -10.12 -13.69 11.58
N LEU A 91 -9.29 -14.59 11.04
CA LEU A 91 -7.95 -14.87 11.55
C LEU A 91 -7.01 -13.66 11.37
N GLY A 92 -7.01 -13.00 10.21
CA GLY A 92 -6.21 -11.80 9.96
C GLY A 92 -6.58 -10.64 10.90
N GLN A 93 -7.87 -10.47 11.19
CA GLN A 93 -8.33 -9.48 12.18
C GLN A 93 -7.82 -9.82 13.59
N GLU A 94 -7.83 -11.10 13.97
CA GLU A 94 -7.35 -11.52 15.29
C GLU A 94 -5.83 -11.40 15.42
N ILE A 95 -5.07 -11.71 14.36
CA ILE A 95 -3.62 -11.49 14.30
C ILE A 95 -3.31 -10.00 14.43
N LEU A 96 -4.02 -9.14 13.68
CA LEU A 96 -3.84 -7.69 13.79
C LEU A 96 -4.16 -7.18 15.21
N ALA A 97 -5.25 -7.67 15.82
CA ALA A 97 -5.58 -7.33 17.20
C ALA A 97 -4.50 -7.79 18.19
N SER A 98 -3.89 -8.96 17.96
CA SER A 98 -2.75 -9.45 18.75
C SER A 98 -1.52 -8.55 18.60
N HIS A 99 -1.22 -8.12 17.38
CA HIS A 99 -0.12 -7.19 17.09
C HIS A 99 -0.29 -5.87 17.83
N VAL A 100 -1.47 -5.25 17.71
CA VAL A 100 -1.79 -4.01 18.42
C VAL A 100 -1.72 -4.21 19.94
N ARG A 101 -2.23 -5.33 20.47
CA ARG A 101 -2.13 -5.66 21.89
C ARG A 101 -0.68 -5.77 22.36
N ALA A 102 0.19 -6.40 21.58
CA ALA A 102 1.61 -6.53 21.91
C ALA A 102 2.29 -5.15 21.94
N LEU A 103 2.02 -4.28 20.96
CA LEU A 103 2.55 -2.91 20.92
C LEU A 103 2.10 -2.06 22.13
N LEU A 104 0.87 -2.26 22.61
CA LEU A 104 0.35 -1.57 23.79
C LEU A 104 0.88 -2.14 25.12
N SER A 105 1.48 -3.32 25.11
CA SER A 105 2.01 -3.98 26.30
C SER A 105 3.40 -3.45 26.70
N GLN A 106 3.76 -3.56 27.99
CA GLN A 106 5.11 -3.20 28.45
C GLN A 106 6.20 -4.22 28.06
N HIS A 107 5.83 -5.36 27.48
CA HIS A 107 6.75 -6.44 27.09
C HIS A 107 6.40 -6.99 25.70
N PRO A 108 6.67 -6.26 24.60
CA PRO A 108 6.38 -6.71 23.24
C PRO A 108 7.27 -7.87 22.75
N ILE A 109 8.28 -8.23 23.54
CA ILE A 109 9.24 -9.31 23.25
C ILE A 109 9.46 -10.10 24.54
N ASP A 110 9.20 -11.41 24.51
CA ASP A 110 9.37 -12.27 25.69
C ASP A 110 10.80 -12.80 25.80
N VAL A 111 11.48 -13.01 24.67
CA VAL A 111 12.90 -13.35 24.59
C VAL A 111 13.63 -12.38 23.68
N VAL A 112 14.43 -11.49 24.27
CA VAL A 112 15.24 -10.53 23.53
C VAL A 112 16.56 -11.20 23.14
N SER A 113 16.68 -11.58 21.87
CA SER A 113 17.93 -12.11 21.32
C SER A 113 17.94 -11.99 19.80
N THR A 114 19.09 -11.58 19.27
CA THR A 114 19.38 -11.56 17.83
C THR A 114 19.85 -12.93 17.33
N ASP A 115 20.22 -13.84 18.23
CA ASP A 115 20.74 -15.16 17.88
C ASP A 115 19.62 -16.21 17.82
N GLN A 116 19.46 -16.81 16.64
CA GLN A 116 18.54 -17.92 16.41
C GLN A 116 18.75 -19.11 17.38
N HIS A 117 19.97 -19.33 17.90
CA HIS A 117 20.28 -20.41 18.82
C HIS A 117 19.82 -20.13 20.26
N THR A 118 19.43 -18.89 20.56
CA THR A 118 18.72 -18.54 21.80
C THR A 118 17.21 -18.64 21.62
N VAL A 119 16.70 -18.16 20.48
CA VAL A 119 15.25 -18.05 20.24
C VAL A 119 14.61 -19.41 19.95
N LYS A 120 15.25 -20.29 19.17
CA LYS A 120 14.69 -21.62 18.84
C LYS A 120 14.45 -22.47 20.09
N PRO A 121 15.43 -22.67 20.99
CA PRO A 121 15.20 -23.44 22.22
C PRO A 121 14.18 -22.80 23.15
N TRP A 122 14.06 -21.47 23.12
CA TRP A 122 13.06 -20.76 23.93
C TRP A 122 11.63 -21.13 23.52
N PHE A 123 11.34 -21.42 22.25
CA PHE A 123 10.01 -21.88 21.84
C PHE A 123 9.67 -23.31 22.29
N ASN A 124 10.67 -24.13 22.64
CA ASN A 124 10.44 -25.52 23.04
C ASN A 124 9.58 -25.61 24.30
N GLY A 125 8.51 -26.42 24.23
CA GLY A 125 7.56 -26.60 25.33
C GLY A 125 6.55 -25.46 25.51
N ARG A 126 6.70 -24.34 24.77
CA ARG A 126 5.72 -23.24 24.72
C ARG A 126 4.79 -23.33 23.52
N LEU A 127 5.24 -23.96 22.44
CA LEU A 127 4.46 -24.25 21.22
C LEU A 127 4.42 -25.75 20.95
N ASP A 128 3.36 -26.19 20.29
CA ASP A 128 3.19 -27.56 19.77
C ASP A 128 3.91 -27.80 18.43
N TYR A 129 4.67 -26.80 17.95
CA TYR A 129 5.49 -26.83 16.74
C TYR A 129 6.74 -25.95 16.92
N ALA A 130 7.73 -26.12 16.03
CA ALA A 130 8.94 -25.31 16.01
C ALA A 130 8.88 -24.28 14.86
N PRO A 131 8.70 -22.97 15.14
CA PRO A 131 8.73 -21.95 14.09
C PRO A 131 10.13 -21.86 13.46
N PRO A 132 10.24 -21.75 12.12
CA PRO A 132 11.53 -21.54 11.48
C PRO A 132 12.06 -20.15 11.81
N VAL A 133 13.18 -20.09 12.53
CA VAL A 133 13.92 -18.85 12.78
C VAL A 133 15.02 -18.71 11.73
N ILE A 134 15.01 -17.58 11.04
CA ILE A 134 15.87 -17.28 9.89
C ILE A 134 16.61 -16.00 10.21
N ASP A 135 17.91 -16.02 9.97
CA ASP A 135 18.71 -14.83 10.09
C ASP A 135 18.59 -14.02 8.80
N LEU A 136 18.16 -12.76 8.94
CA LEU A 136 18.00 -11.78 7.86
C LEU A 136 18.76 -10.49 8.17
N GLU A 137 19.73 -10.53 9.09
CA GLU A 137 20.55 -9.37 9.44
C GLU A 137 21.29 -8.81 8.22
N ALA A 138 21.84 -9.68 7.37
CA ALA A 138 22.52 -9.30 6.13
C ALA A 138 21.60 -8.58 5.12
N ASP A 139 20.29 -8.87 5.15
CA ASP A 139 19.28 -8.23 4.31
C ASP A 139 18.71 -6.94 4.93
N GLY A 140 19.22 -6.53 6.11
CA GLY A 140 18.77 -5.32 6.81
C GLY A 140 17.58 -5.53 7.74
N PHE A 141 17.23 -6.79 8.04
CA PHE A 141 16.14 -7.17 8.95
C PHE A 141 16.66 -8.01 10.12
N PRO A 142 17.43 -7.41 11.05
CA PRO A 142 17.92 -8.16 12.21
C PRO A 142 16.76 -8.71 13.04
N LEU A 143 16.92 -9.95 13.50
CA LEU A 143 16.04 -10.55 14.50
C LEU A 143 16.21 -9.80 15.82
N ALA A 144 15.12 -9.38 16.45
CA ALA A 144 15.14 -8.77 17.78
C ALA A 144 14.75 -9.74 18.90
N GLY A 145 14.03 -10.81 18.55
CA GLY A 145 13.60 -11.80 19.52
C GLY A 145 12.37 -12.59 19.10
N GLY A 146 11.70 -13.14 20.10
CA GLY A 146 10.46 -13.89 19.94
C GLY A 146 9.46 -13.62 21.06
N ARG A 147 8.20 -13.95 20.80
CA ARG A 147 7.13 -14.02 21.79
C ARG A 147 6.13 -15.12 21.45
N VAL A 148 5.27 -15.47 22.41
CA VAL A 148 4.14 -16.36 22.18
C VAL A 148 2.84 -15.60 22.40
N ASP A 149 2.04 -15.49 21.35
CA ASP A 149 0.72 -14.88 21.39
C ASP A 149 -0.36 -15.97 21.46
N TYR A 150 -1.57 -15.60 21.88
CA TYR A 150 -2.75 -16.47 21.84
C TYR A 150 -3.77 -15.89 20.86
N VAL A 151 -3.94 -16.57 19.73
CA VAL A 151 -4.77 -16.17 18.58
C VAL A 151 -5.54 -17.38 18.10
N ASP A 152 -6.81 -17.23 17.76
CA ASP A 152 -7.74 -18.26 17.29
C ASP A 152 -7.73 -19.50 18.20
N ARG A 153 -7.80 -19.25 19.51
CA ARG A 153 -7.79 -20.26 20.58
C ARG A 153 -6.56 -21.19 20.57
N ARG A 154 -5.43 -20.73 20.01
CA ARG A 154 -4.17 -21.47 19.97
C ARG A 154 -2.98 -20.56 20.29
N THR A 155 -1.91 -21.17 20.76
CA THR A 155 -0.61 -20.51 20.93
C THR A 155 0.06 -20.34 19.57
N VAL A 156 0.50 -19.12 19.27
CA VAL A 156 1.14 -18.73 18.02
C VAL A 156 2.53 -18.17 18.31
N GLY A 157 3.54 -18.67 17.61
CA GLY A 157 4.88 -18.14 17.65
C GLY A 157 4.98 -16.86 16.85
N VAL A 158 5.56 -15.83 17.45
CA VAL A 158 5.84 -14.57 16.78
C VAL A 158 7.34 -14.29 16.85
N LEU A 159 7.95 -14.08 15.70
CA LEU A 159 9.32 -13.59 15.61
C LEU A 159 9.27 -12.08 15.38
N ILE A 160 10.05 -11.33 16.14
CA ILE A 160 10.11 -9.88 16.00
C ILE A 160 11.39 -9.56 15.24
N TYR A 161 11.25 -9.08 14.02
CA TYR A 161 12.33 -8.48 13.24
C TYR A 161 12.24 -6.96 13.35
N ARG A 162 13.26 -6.26 12.84
CA ARG A 162 13.24 -4.79 12.78
C ARG A 162 13.65 -4.31 11.40
N TYR A 163 12.98 -3.28 10.93
CA TYR A 163 13.48 -2.40 9.90
C TYR A 163 13.78 -1.04 10.53
N GLN A 164 15.05 -0.72 10.73
CA GLN A 164 15.47 0.43 11.53
C GLN A 164 14.79 0.42 12.92
N LYS A 165 13.90 1.40 13.19
CA LYS A 165 13.13 1.49 14.44
C LYS A 165 11.77 0.81 14.39
N HIS A 166 11.32 0.40 13.21
CA HIS A 166 10.01 -0.20 12.99
C HIS A 166 10.04 -1.71 13.27
N PRO A 167 9.29 -2.21 14.26
CA PRO A 167 9.16 -3.65 14.46
C PRO A 167 8.38 -4.28 13.30
N ILE A 168 8.80 -5.48 12.91
CA ILE A 168 8.09 -6.34 11.98
C ILE A 168 7.77 -7.62 12.73
N ASP A 169 6.51 -7.81 13.06
CA ASP A 169 6.04 -9.02 13.72
C ASP A 169 5.70 -10.08 12.67
N LEU A 170 6.40 -11.21 12.73
CA LEU A 170 6.16 -12.37 11.89
C LEU A 170 5.47 -13.45 12.70
N TYR A 171 4.16 -13.56 12.53
CA TYR A 171 3.33 -14.64 13.07
C TYR A 171 3.48 -15.89 12.19
N ILE A 172 3.69 -17.03 12.83
CA ILE A 172 3.93 -18.30 12.15
C ILE A 172 2.94 -19.33 12.71
N VAL A 173 2.06 -19.84 11.87
CA VAL A 173 0.94 -20.71 12.27
C VAL A 173 0.94 -21.97 11.41
N PRO A 174 0.97 -23.19 11.97
CA PRO A 174 0.78 -24.42 11.20
C PRO A 174 -0.53 -24.40 10.39
N ALA A 175 -0.46 -24.75 9.10
CA ALA A 175 -1.62 -24.81 8.23
C ALA A 175 -2.55 -25.96 8.65
N LYS A 176 -3.73 -25.65 9.20
CA LYS A 176 -4.79 -26.61 9.52
C LYS A 176 -5.81 -26.60 8.38
N ASN A 177 -5.57 -27.41 7.34
CA ASN A 177 -6.45 -27.64 6.20
C ASN A 177 -6.86 -26.36 5.44
N GLY A 178 -5.94 -25.87 4.60
CA GLY A 178 -6.16 -24.73 3.70
C GLY A 178 -4.90 -23.89 3.62
N GLU A 179 -4.38 -23.71 2.41
CA GLU A 179 -3.27 -22.80 2.17
C GLU A 179 -3.77 -21.36 2.28
N THR A 180 -3.08 -20.54 3.08
CA THR A 180 -3.36 -19.11 3.07
C THR A 180 -3.02 -18.54 1.70
N VAL A 181 -4.03 -17.99 1.02
CA VAL A 181 -3.81 -17.29 -0.26
C VAL A 181 -2.93 -16.07 0.00
N ALA A 182 -1.83 -16.01 -0.73
CA ALA A 182 -0.89 -14.90 -0.63
C ALA A 182 -1.60 -13.56 -0.89
N ALA A 183 -1.44 -12.61 0.02
CA ALA A 183 -2.04 -11.29 -0.10
C ALA A 183 -1.22 -10.26 0.67
N SER A 184 -1.22 -9.02 0.19
CA SER A 184 -0.66 -7.87 0.89
C SER A 184 -1.65 -6.72 0.83
N TYR A 185 -1.87 -6.05 1.95
CA TYR A 185 -2.79 -4.93 2.08
C TYR A 185 -2.40 -4.04 3.27
N SER A 186 -3.09 -2.92 3.42
CA SER A 186 -2.90 -2.01 4.55
C SER A 186 -4.22 -1.78 5.27
N THR A 187 -4.19 -1.78 6.60
CA THR A 187 -5.36 -1.56 7.45
C THR A 187 -4.93 -0.89 8.75
N ASP A 188 -5.69 0.08 9.24
CA ASP A 188 -5.47 0.76 10.53
C ASP A 188 -4.05 1.34 10.72
N GLY A 189 -3.39 1.74 9.62
CA GLY A 189 -2.02 2.26 9.62
C GLY A 189 -0.92 1.20 9.58
N TYR A 190 -1.28 -0.08 9.54
CA TYR A 190 -0.36 -1.21 9.46
C TYR A 190 -0.32 -1.79 8.05
N ALA A 191 0.88 -2.14 7.60
CA ALA A 191 1.06 -2.99 6.44
C ALA A 191 0.97 -4.46 6.88
N VAL A 192 0.21 -5.26 6.15
CA VAL A 192 0.01 -6.69 6.41
C VAL A 192 0.32 -7.48 5.14
N ALA A 193 1.12 -8.53 5.30
CA ALA A 193 1.40 -9.49 4.25
C ALA A 193 1.18 -10.90 4.79
N ARG A 194 0.58 -11.77 3.98
CA ARG A 194 0.37 -13.17 4.33
C ARG A 194 0.75 -14.08 3.18
N TRP A 195 1.26 -15.26 3.50
CA TRP A 195 1.56 -16.30 2.53
C TRP A 195 1.64 -17.66 3.21
N HIS A 196 1.67 -18.71 2.40
CA HIS A 196 1.88 -20.08 2.84
C HIS A 196 3.24 -20.57 2.32
N GLN A 197 4.00 -21.25 3.16
CA GLN A 197 5.24 -21.92 2.78
C GLN A 197 5.58 -23.04 3.77
N HIS A 198 6.10 -24.17 3.29
CA HIS A 198 6.56 -25.29 4.13
C HIS A 198 5.52 -25.81 5.15
N GLY A 199 4.23 -25.81 4.81
CA GLY A 199 3.16 -26.25 5.72
C GLY A 199 2.81 -25.25 6.82
N MET A 200 3.36 -24.04 6.74
CA MET A 200 3.14 -22.95 7.69
C MET A 200 2.50 -21.76 6.96
N ASN A 201 1.55 -21.12 7.63
CA ASN A 201 0.99 -19.84 7.26
C ASN A 201 1.76 -18.74 7.99
N PHE A 202 2.23 -17.77 7.23
CA PHE A 202 2.98 -16.63 7.73
C PHE A 202 2.13 -15.38 7.59
N TRP A 203 2.20 -14.53 8.61
CA TRP A 203 1.61 -13.20 8.60
C TRP A 203 2.63 -12.22 9.14
N ALA A 204 3.04 -11.26 8.30
CA ALA A 204 3.96 -10.21 8.66
C ALA A 204 3.20 -8.90 8.81
N ILE A 205 3.40 -8.20 9.92
CA ILE A 205 2.73 -6.94 10.26
C ILE A 205 3.76 -5.91 10.71
N THR A 206 3.65 -4.68 10.21
CA THR A 206 4.52 -3.58 10.59
C THR A 206 3.80 -2.23 10.43
N ASP A 207 4.24 -1.24 11.20
CA ASP A 207 3.89 0.18 11.04
C ASP A 207 4.76 0.90 9.98
N ALA A 208 5.76 0.21 9.42
CA ALA A 208 6.56 0.71 8.31
C ALA A 208 5.78 0.76 6.99
N GLU A 209 6.34 1.49 6.01
CA GLU A 209 5.76 1.59 4.67
C GLU A 209 5.62 0.20 4.00
N PRO A 210 4.53 -0.08 3.25
CA PRO A 210 4.30 -1.38 2.62
C PRO A 210 5.45 -1.90 1.75
N ALA A 211 6.23 -0.99 1.15
CA ALA A 211 7.40 -1.36 0.36
C ALA A 211 8.48 -2.08 1.20
N HIS A 212 8.68 -1.67 2.45
CA HIS A 212 9.65 -2.33 3.35
C HIS A 212 9.16 -3.69 3.81
N LEU A 213 7.86 -3.83 4.08
CA LEU A 213 7.26 -5.13 4.38
C LEU A 213 7.42 -6.09 3.19
N GLN A 214 7.22 -5.61 1.96
CA GLN A 214 7.40 -6.41 0.77
C GLN A 214 8.86 -6.86 0.59
N ALA A 215 9.83 -5.97 0.84
CA ALA A 215 11.24 -6.31 0.82
C ALA A 215 11.60 -7.38 1.87
N PHE A 216 11.07 -7.27 3.09
CA PHE A 216 11.23 -8.28 4.14
C PHE A 216 10.69 -9.66 3.70
N VAL A 217 9.47 -9.70 3.17
CA VAL A 217 8.86 -10.95 2.71
C VAL A 217 9.69 -11.59 1.58
N GLN A 218 10.20 -10.78 0.64
CA GLN A 218 11.06 -11.27 -0.44
C GLN A 218 12.37 -11.87 0.10
N ALA A 219 13.05 -11.18 1.02
CA ALA A 219 14.29 -11.67 1.63
C ALA A 219 14.05 -12.99 2.38
N LEU A 220 13.00 -13.05 3.21
CA LEU A 220 12.63 -14.25 3.96
C LEU A 220 12.34 -15.43 3.02
N GLN A 221 11.52 -15.23 1.99
CA GLN A 221 11.18 -16.29 1.03
C GLN A 221 12.40 -16.75 0.22
N ALA A 222 13.28 -15.83 -0.17
CA ALA A 222 14.52 -16.16 -0.89
C ALA A 222 15.43 -17.06 -0.04
N THR A 223 15.67 -16.68 1.21
CA THR A 223 16.50 -17.44 2.15
C THR A 223 15.89 -18.79 2.50
N GLN A 224 14.55 -18.89 2.58
CA GLN A 224 13.84 -20.16 2.77
C GLN A 224 14.04 -21.14 1.60
N ARG A 225 14.03 -20.64 0.36
CA ARG A 225 14.25 -21.47 -0.84
C ARG A 225 15.69 -21.97 -0.96
N MET A 226 16.67 -21.22 -0.46
CA MET A 226 18.08 -21.63 -0.51
C MET A 226 18.45 -22.71 0.52
N ARG A 227 17.60 -22.96 1.51
CA ARG A 227 17.82 -23.96 2.56
C ARG A 227 17.19 -25.33 2.24
N GLU A 228 16.51 -25.45 1.09
CA GLU A 228 16.04 -26.71 0.52
C GLU A 228 17.15 -27.41 -0.29
#